data_AF-A0A958R749-F1
#
_entry.id   AF-A0A958R749-F1
#
_cell.length_a   1.000
_cell.length_b   1.000
_cell.length_c   1.000
_cell.angle_alpha   90.00
_cell.angle_beta   90.00
_cell.angle_gamma   90.00
#
_symmetry.space_group_name_H-M   'P 1'
#
loop_
_entity.id
_entity.type
_entity.pdbx_description
1 polymer ?
#
loop_
_entity_poly.entity_id
_entity_poly.type
_entity_poly.pdbx_seq_one_letter_code
_entity_poly.pdbx_strand_id
1 'polypeptide(L)'
;MESPKPQPKKEEKQPINEGQSILDGYEVEVRRNDAKRGFEIELDRKPDKDTHENLKNNGFRYSFRQGFYYAKQSDHKAKAFVNKLTGAAA
;
A
#
# COMPACT_ATOMS: atom_id res chain seq x y z
N MET A 1 28.83 28.88 25.35
CA MET A 1 28.94 28.13 24.08
C MET A 1 28.06 26.91 24.23
N GLU A 2 26.81 26.99 23.79
CA GLU A 2 25.84 25.90 23.92
C GLU A 2 25.85 25.12 22.61
N SER A 3 26.29 23.86 22.69
CA SER A 3 26.32 22.94 21.56
C SER A 3 24.90 22.73 21.03
N PRO A 4 24.66 22.82 19.71
CA PRO A 4 23.35 22.53 19.16
C PRO A 4 23.08 21.03 19.33
N LYS A 5 21.99 20.69 20.04
CA LYS A 5 21.47 19.31 20.11
C LYS A 5 21.19 18.80 18.68
N PRO A 6 21.65 17.61 18.29
CA PRO A 6 21.23 17.01 17.03
C PRO A 6 19.75 16.66 17.11
N GLN A 7 18.95 17.27 16.24
CA GLN A 7 17.56 16.88 16.03
C GLN A 7 17.55 15.46 15.43
N PRO A 8 16.71 14.52 15.91
CA PRO A 8 16.56 13.24 15.24
C PRO A 8 15.93 13.52 13.87
N LYS A 9 16.70 13.33 12.79
CA LYS A 9 16.17 13.22 11.44
C LYS A 9 15.07 12.16 11.51
N LYS A 10 13.81 12.57 11.33
CA LYS A 10 12.75 11.64 10.93
C LYS A 10 13.23 11.06 9.60
N GLU A 11 13.83 9.88 9.65
CA GLU A 11 13.99 9.04 8.49
C GLU A 11 12.57 8.79 7.97
N GLU A 12 12.17 9.57 6.98
CA GLU A 12 10.93 9.37 6.25
C GLU A 12 11.13 8.07 5.46
N LYS A 13 10.82 6.94 6.13
CA LYS A 13 10.93 5.62 5.53
C LYS A 13 10.03 5.61 4.31
N GLN A 14 10.65 5.64 3.14
CA GLN A 14 9.94 5.53 1.87
C GLN A 14 9.15 4.22 1.86
N PRO A 15 7.97 4.19 1.19
CA PRO A 15 7.22 2.95 1.04
C PRO A 15 8.09 1.92 0.31
N ILE A 16 8.16 0.72 0.88
CA ILE A 16 8.95 -0.39 0.36
C ILE A 16 8.11 -1.09 -0.70
N ASN A 17 8.63 -1.24 -1.93
CA ASN A 17 7.94 -2.02 -2.95
C ASN A 17 7.96 -3.51 -2.53
N GLU A 18 6.77 -4.10 -2.29
CA GLU A 18 6.63 -5.52 -1.96
C GLU A 18 6.49 -6.39 -3.20
N GLY A 19 6.07 -5.83 -4.34
CA GLY A 19 6.03 -6.55 -5.60
C GLY A 19 5.06 -5.97 -6.61
N GLN A 20 5.15 -6.51 -7.83
CA GLN A 20 4.21 -6.28 -8.91
C GLN A 20 3.38 -7.53 -9.17
N SER A 21 2.10 -7.37 -9.43
CA SER A 21 1.16 -8.47 -9.68
C SER A 21 0.11 -8.06 -10.71
N ILE A 22 -0.68 -9.01 -11.17
CA ILE A 22 -1.82 -8.77 -12.07
C ILE A 22 -3.11 -9.05 -11.32
N LEU A 23 -3.99 -8.06 -11.25
CA LEU A 23 -5.34 -8.18 -10.69
C LEU A 23 -6.33 -7.89 -11.81
N ASP A 24 -7.18 -8.84 -12.19
CA ASP A 24 -8.26 -8.64 -13.16
C ASP A 24 -7.80 -8.00 -14.50
N GLY A 25 -6.55 -8.26 -14.90
CA GLY A 25 -5.93 -7.72 -16.13
C GLY A 25 -5.32 -6.32 -15.99
N TYR A 26 -5.20 -5.80 -14.77
CA TYR A 26 -4.49 -4.56 -14.43
C TYR A 26 -3.11 -4.88 -13.83
N GLU A 27 -2.10 -4.10 -14.20
CA GLU A 27 -0.80 -4.16 -13.54
C GLU A 27 -0.92 -3.44 -12.20
N VAL A 28 -0.51 -4.14 -11.14
CA VAL A 28 -0.66 -3.69 -9.76
C VAL A 28 0.71 -3.62 -9.10
N GLU A 29 1.06 -2.47 -8.57
CA GLU A 29 2.21 -2.30 -7.71
C GLU A 29 1.76 -2.26 -6.25
N VAL A 30 2.33 -3.15 -5.44
CA VAL A 30 2.04 -3.23 -4.01
C VAL A 30 3.23 -2.64 -3.26
N ARG A 31 2.95 -1.60 -2.46
CA ARG A 31 3.95 -0.97 -1.60
C ARG A 31 3.52 -1.06 -0.14
N ARG A 32 4.48 -1.29 0.74
CA ARG A 32 4.30 -1.27 2.18
C ARG A 32 4.88 0.00 2.78
N ASN A 33 4.01 0.78 3.40
CA ASN A 33 4.39 2.02 4.07
C ASN A 33 4.44 1.80 5.58
N ASP A 34 5.62 1.46 6.11
CA ASP A 34 5.80 1.25 7.55
C ASP A 34 5.61 2.54 8.36
N ALA A 35 5.90 3.71 7.80
CA ALA A 35 5.67 4.99 8.45
C ALA A 35 4.17 5.26 8.67
N LYS A 36 3.33 4.87 7.71
CA LYS A 36 1.86 4.97 7.80
C LYS A 36 1.20 3.70 8.36
N ARG A 37 1.98 2.63 8.60
CA ARG A 37 1.51 1.30 9.02
C ARG A 37 0.43 0.76 8.09
N GLY A 38 0.66 0.87 6.79
CA GLY A 38 -0.32 0.53 5.76
C GLY A 38 0.27 -0.11 4.52
N PHE A 39 -0.63 -0.67 3.72
CA PHE A 39 -0.38 -1.17 2.36
C PHE A 39 -0.96 -0.18 1.36
N GLU A 40 -0.20 0.10 0.33
CA GLU A 40 -0.54 0.97 -0.79
C GLU A 40 -0.59 0.09 -2.05
N ILE A 41 -1.66 0.19 -2.82
CA ILE A 41 -1.88 -0.54 -4.06
C ILE A 41 -2.09 0.49 -5.15
N GLU A 42 -1.17 0.56 -6.10
CA GLU A 42 -1.27 1.42 -7.28
C GLU A 42 -1.56 0.55 -8.50
N LEU A 43 -2.47 1.01 -9.36
CA LEU A 43 -2.80 0.34 -10.62
C LEU A 43 -2.29 1.19 -11.78
N ASP A 44 -1.88 0.54 -12.86
CA ASP A 44 -1.43 1.18 -14.11
C ASP A 44 -2.48 2.12 -14.72
N ARG A 45 -3.75 1.79 -14.53
CA ARG A 45 -4.89 2.56 -15.05
C ARG A 45 -6.08 2.49 -14.11
N LYS A 46 -7.10 3.31 -14.40
CA LYS A 46 -8.35 3.32 -13.64
C LYS A 46 -9.02 1.93 -13.71
N PRO A 47 -9.26 1.27 -12.57
CA PRO A 47 -9.98 0.00 -12.56
C PRO A 47 -11.45 0.18 -12.92
N ASP A 48 -12.04 -0.88 -13.45
CA ASP A 48 -13.48 -1.02 -13.57
C ASP A 48 -14.16 -1.12 -12.19
N LYS A 49 -15.49 -1.11 -12.22
CA LYS A 49 -16.31 -1.14 -11.01
C LYS A 49 -16.09 -2.42 -10.21
N ASP A 50 -15.93 -3.56 -10.86
CA ASP A 50 -15.79 -4.86 -10.20
C ASP A 50 -14.46 -4.94 -9.45
N THR A 51 -13.36 -4.53 -10.08
CA THR A 51 -12.03 -4.43 -9.45
C THR A 51 -12.03 -3.42 -8.31
N HIS A 52 -12.71 -2.27 -8.48
CA HIS A 52 -12.87 -1.28 -7.42
C HIS A 52 -13.62 -1.84 -6.20
N GLU A 53 -14.72 -2.55 -6.44
CA GLU A 53 -15.49 -3.21 -5.38
C GLU A 53 -14.69 -4.34 -4.72
N ASN A 54 -13.93 -5.12 -5.50
CA ASN A 54 -13.03 -6.16 -4.99
C ASN A 54 -11.99 -5.57 -4.01
N LEU A 55 -11.29 -4.51 -4.39
CA LEU A 55 -10.33 -3.82 -3.51
C LEU A 55 -11.01 -3.30 -2.25
N LYS A 56 -12.18 -2.67 -2.39
CA LYS A 56 -12.96 -2.15 -1.26
C LYS A 56 -13.41 -3.25 -0.29
N ASN A 57 -13.86 -4.39 -0.81
CA ASN A 57 -14.28 -5.56 -0.02
C ASN A 57 -13.12 -6.19 0.77
N ASN A 58 -11.89 -6.03 0.26
CA ASN A 58 -10.66 -6.44 0.92
C ASN A 58 -10.09 -5.37 1.88
N GLY A 59 -10.83 -4.29 2.15
CA GLY A 59 -10.45 -3.27 3.15
C GLY A 59 -9.68 -2.08 2.60
N PHE A 60 -9.44 -2.02 1.29
CA PHE A 60 -8.76 -0.91 0.65
C PHE A 60 -9.69 0.29 0.42
N ARG A 61 -9.13 1.49 0.55
CA ARG A 61 -9.83 2.75 0.27
C ARG A 61 -9.05 3.52 -0.78
N TYR A 62 -9.75 3.95 -1.83
CA TYR A 62 -9.13 4.75 -2.87
C TYR A 62 -8.81 6.16 -2.37
N SER A 63 -7.56 6.60 -2.57
CA SER A 63 -7.12 7.95 -2.27
C SER A 63 -7.15 8.79 -3.55
N PHE A 64 -8.24 9.53 -3.77
CA PHE A 64 -8.38 10.41 -4.95
C PHE A 64 -7.22 11.42 -5.10
N ARG A 65 -6.62 11.85 -3.99
CA ARG A 65 -5.51 12.80 -3.99
C ARG A 65 -4.18 12.19 -4.44
N GLN A 66 -3.98 10.90 -4.18
CA GLN A 66 -2.70 10.24 -4.46
C GLN A 66 -2.78 9.17 -5.55
N GLY A 67 -3.98 8.85 -6.05
CA GLY A 67 -4.15 7.91 -7.17
C GLY A 67 -4.02 6.43 -6.80
N PHE A 68 -3.87 6.08 -5.53
CA PHE A 68 -3.69 4.69 -5.08
C PHE A 68 -4.72 4.26 -4.03
N TYR A 69 -4.84 2.96 -3.85
CA TYR A 69 -5.64 2.31 -2.81
C TYR A 69 -4.82 2.11 -1.54
N TYR A 70 -5.39 2.42 -0.38
CA TYR A 70 -4.73 2.31 0.90
C TYR A 70 -5.52 1.45 1.88
N ALA A 71 -4.82 0.59 2.60
CA ALA A 71 -5.36 -0.16 3.74
C ALA A 71 -4.37 -0.15 4.91
N LYS A 72 -4.86 -0.34 6.14
CA LYS A 72 -3.99 -0.48 7.31
C LYS A 72 -3.39 -1.89 7.36
N GLN A 73 -2.15 -2.03 7.83
CA GLN A 73 -1.51 -3.32 8.06
C GLN A 73 -2.24 -4.19 9.10
N SER A 74 -2.96 -3.55 10.03
CA SER A 74 -3.79 -4.24 11.02
C SER A 74 -5.07 -4.84 10.43
N ASP A 75 -5.42 -4.49 9.19
CA ASP A 75 -6.59 -5.07 8.53
C ASP A 75 -6.23 -6.47 7.99
N HIS A 76 -6.83 -7.49 8.60
CA HIS A 76 -6.57 -8.88 8.26
C HIS A 76 -6.94 -9.22 6.81
N LYS A 77 -7.99 -8.60 6.26
CA LYS A 77 -8.40 -8.83 4.87
C LYS A 77 -7.39 -8.21 3.92
N ALA A 78 -6.96 -6.98 4.19
CA ALA A 78 -5.99 -6.30 3.34
C ALA A 78 -4.65 -7.03 3.34
N LYS A 79 -4.19 -7.48 4.51
CA LYS A 79 -2.95 -8.27 4.63
C LYS A 79 -3.05 -9.59 3.88
N ALA A 80 -4.14 -10.33 4.04
CA ALA A 80 -4.35 -11.59 3.32
C ALA A 80 -4.40 -11.37 1.80
N PHE A 81 -5.02 -10.29 1.36
CA PHE A 81 -5.10 -9.91 -0.06
C PHE A 81 -3.74 -9.55 -0.64
N VAL A 82 -2.94 -8.74 0.06
CA VAL A 82 -1.57 -8.40 -0.35
C VAL A 82 -0.69 -9.64 -0.45
N ASN A 83 -0.74 -10.53 0.55
CA ASN A 83 0.00 -11.78 0.52
C ASN A 83 -0.41 -12.66 -0.68
N LYS A 84 -1.71 -12.71 -1.01
CA LYS A 84 -2.22 -13.42 -2.18
C LYS A 84 -1.70 -12.80 -3.49
N LEU A 85 -1.65 -11.47 -3.60
CA LEU A 85 -1.19 -10.76 -4.79
C LEU A 85 0.32 -10.92 -5.02
N THR A 86 1.11 -10.74 -3.97
CA THR A 86 2.59 -10.76 -4.05
C THR A 86 3.16 -12.18 -4.01
N GLY A 87 2.32 -13.20 -3.78
CA GLY A 87 2.78 -14.57 -3.63
C GLY A 87 3.64 -14.77 -2.39
N ALA A 88 3.62 -13.84 -1.42
CA ALA A 88 4.22 -14.00 -0.12
C ALA A 88 3.42 -15.05 0.67
N ALA A 89 3.68 -16.31 0.35
CA ALA A 89 3.29 -17.45 1.16
C ALA A 89 3.88 -17.27 2.56
N ALA A 90 3.05 -17.59 3.56
CA ALA A 90 3.31 -17.43 4.99
C ALA A 90 4.65 -17.99 5.47
#